data_AF-A0A942V695-F1
#
_entry.id   AF-A0A942V695-F1
#
_cell.length_a   1.000
_cell.length_b   1.000
_cell.length_c   1.000
_cell.angle_alpha   90.00
_cell.angle_beta   90.00
_cell.angle_gamma   90.00
#
_symmetry.space_group_name_H-M   'P 1'
#
loop_
_entity.id
_entity.type
_entity.pdbx_description
1 polymer ?
#
loop_
_entity_poly.entity_id
_entity_poly.type
_entity_poly.pdbx_seq_one_letter_code
_entity_poly.pdbx_strand_id
1 'polypeptide(L)' 'MRESFALLNSGGLSGNCLQEDAFYWSSSESNGYEYNAWVVRPSDGTMYGSNKYNSNRVRCVLAF' A
#
# COMPACT_ATOMS: atom_id res chain seq x y z
N MET A 1 -12.14 22.92 -19.80
CA MET A 1 -11.37 21.97 -18.96
C MET A 1 -12.03 20.61 -19.10
N ARG A 2 -11.30 19.60 -19.57
CA ARG A 2 -11.81 18.23 -19.70
C ARG A 2 -11.37 17.48 -18.46
N GLU A 3 -12.26 17.41 -17.49
CA GLU A 3 -12.19 16.45 -16.38
C GLU A 3 -12.24 15.05 -17.03
N SER A 4 -11.12 14.34 -17.04
CA SER A 4 -11.08 12.96 -17.49
C SER A 4 -11.64 12.06 -16.39
N PHE A 5 -12.95 11.86 -16.45
CA PHE A 5 -13.68 10.83 -15.73
C PHE A 5 -13.47 9.48 -16.44
N ALA A 6 -12.42 8.77 -16.09
CA ALA A 6 -12.24 7.34 -16.33
C ALA A 6 -11.30 6.89 -15.22
N LEU A 7 -11.71 5.99 -14.31
CA LEU A 7 -11.65 4.55 -14.54
C LEU A 7 -12.56 3.85 -13.52
N LEU A 8 -13.83 3.64 -13.85
CA LEU A 8 -14.71 2.80 -13.01
C LEU A 8 -15.38 1.63 -13.74
N ASN A 9 -15.15 1.41 -15.04
CA ASN A 9 -15.79 0.28 -15.73
C ASN A 9 -15.11 -0.27 -16.99
N SER A 10 -13.87 0.10 -17.30
CA SER A 10 -13.10 -0.55 -18.38
C SER A 10 -12.02 -1.40 -17.74
N GLY A 11 -11.92 -2.69 -18.09
CA GLY A 11 -10.88 -3.63 -17.66
C GLY A 11 -9.45 -3.13 -17.94
N GLY A 12 -9.00 -2.18 -17.14
CA GLY A 12 -7.81 -1.35 -17.33
C GLY A 12 -6.95 -1.25 -16.07
N LEU A 13 -7.08 -2.22 -15.17
CA LEU A 13 -6.04 -2.59 -14.21
C LEU A 13 -5.14 -3.66 -14.83
N SER A 14 -4.61 -3.44 -16.03
CA SER A 14 -3.36 -4.11 -16.42
C SER A 14 -2.16 -3.45 -15.73
N GLY A 15 -2.33 -3.12 -14.45
CA GLY A 15 -1.28 -2.85 -13.49
C GLY A 15 -1.23 -4.01 -12.51
N ASN A 16 -1.21 -5.26 -13.01
CA ASN A 16 -0.81 -6.43 -12.23
C ASN A 16 0.68 -6.32 -11.88
N CYS A 17 1.05 -5.30 -11.11
CA CYS A 17 2.36 -5.18 -10.49
C CYS A 17 2.21 -4.86 -9.01
N LEU A 18 1.13 -5.35 -8.37
CA LEU A 18 1.32 -5.88 -7.02
C LEU A 18 2.39 -6.94 -7.17
N GLN A 19 3.66 -6.51 -7.05
CA GLN A 19 4.81 -7.38 -6.98
C GLN A 19 4.42 -8.34 -5.85
N GLU A 20 4.26 -9.64 -6.16
CA GLU A 20 3.64 -10.62 -5.26
C GLU A 20 4.32 -10.64 -3.87
N ASP A 21 5.55 -10.13 -3.78
CA ASP A 21 6.34 -10.04 -2.56
C ASP A 21 6.69 -8.61 -2.10
N ALA A 22 5.94 -7.59 -2.53
CA ALA A 22 6.17 -6.23 -2.05
C ALA A 22 5.38 -5.91 -0.77
N PHE A 23 6.11 -5.34 0.19
CA PHE A 23 5.58 -4.75 1.41
C PHE A 23 5.47 -3.23 1.27
N TYR A 24 4.36 -2.67 1.75
CA TYR A 24 4.07 -1.24 1.74
C TYR A 24 3.83 -0.73 3.14
N TRP A 25 4.34 0.47 3.46
CA TRP A 25 4.04 1.14 4.72
C TRP A 25 2.55 1.48 4.83
N SER A 26 1.99 1.21 6.02
CA SER A 26 0.73 1.80 6.50
C SER A 26 1.02 3.03 7.36
N SER A 27 0.01 3.89 7.57
CA SER A 27 0.08 5.03 8.49
C SER A 27 -0.03 4.64 9.97
N SER A 28 -0.12 3.33 10.27
CA SER A 28 -0.33 2.81 11.63
C SER A 28 0.96 2.33 12.29
N GLU A 29 1.15 2.71 13.55
CA GLU A 29 2.24 2.19 14.39
C GLU A 29 1.96 0.74 14.84
N SER A 30 3.01 -0.06 14.99
CA SER A 30 2.89 -1.42 15.53
C SER A 30 2.88 -1.38 17.05
N ASN A 31 1.87 -2.01 17.66
CA ASN A 31 1.67 -1.99 19.10
C ASN A 31 2.84 -2.68 19.83
N GLY A 32 3.34 -2.05 20.91
CA GLY A 32 4.30 -2.65 21.83
C GLY A 32 5.79 -2.44 21.48
N TYR A 33 6.10 -1.80 20.35
CA TYR A 33 7.47 -1.48 19.97
C TYR A 33 7.55 -0.11 19.28
N GLU A 34 8.03 0.90 19.98
CA GLU A 34 8.13 2.31 19.52
C GLU A 34 8.87 2.46 18.17
N TYR A 35 9.74 1.51 17.85
CA TYR A 35 10.54 1.49 16.64
C TYR A 35 9.90 0.73 15.47
N ASN A 36 8.66 0.23 15.59
CA ASN A 36 7.99 -0.55 14.54
C ASN A 36 6.72 0.13 14.01
N ALA A 37 6.43 -0.05 12.74
CA ALA A 37 5.17 0.32 12.10
C ALA A 37 4.61 -0.85 11.28
N TRP A 38 3.32 -0.80 10.96
CA TRP A 38 2.69 -1.85 10.16
C TRP A 38 3.04 -1.71 8.69
N VAL A 39 3.47 -2.82 8.09
CA VAL A 39 3.54 -2.99 6.64
C VAL A 39 2.47 -3.96 6.19
N VAL A 40 1.89 -3.69 5.02
CA VAL A 40 0.87 -4.52 4.38
C VAL A 40 1.45 -5.21 3.15
N ARG A 41 1.04 -6.45 2.93
CA ARG A 41 1.31 -7.19 1.69
C ARG A 41 -0.02 -7.46 0.98
N PRO A 42 -0.38 -6.66 -0.04
CA PRO A 42 -1.69 -6.79 -0.69
C PRO A 42 -1.90 -8.11 -1.45
N SER A 43 -0.82 -8.79 -1.87
CA SER A 43 -0.89 -10.04 -2.63
C SER A 43 -1.56 -11.17 -1.84
N ASP A 44 -1.39 -11.21 -0.53
CA ASP A 44 -1.98 -12.23 0.35
C ASP A 44 -2.78 -11.66 1.53
N GLY A 45 -2.94 -10.33 1.58
CA GLY A 45 -3.75 -9.64 2.59
C GLY A 45 -3.14 -9.63 4.00
N THR A 46 -1.87 -9.99 4.14
CA THR A 46 -1.20 -10.07 5.45
C THR A 46 -0.64 -8.73 5.91
N MET A 47 -0.42 -8.61 7.22
CA MET A 47 0.16 -7.43 7.87
C MET A 47 1.27 -7.85 8.85
N TYR A 48 2.39 -7.12 8.86
CA TYR A 48 3.55 -7.41 9.69
C TYR A 48 4.13 -6.15 10.34
N GLY A 49 4.74 -6.29 11.52
CA GLY A 49 5.53 -5.22 12.11
C GLY A 49 6.90 -5.13 11.46
N SER A 50 7.29 -3.94 10.98
CA SER A 50 8.63 -3.68 10.45
C SER A 50 9.26 -2.49 11.15
N ASN A 51 10.58 -2.55 11.33
CA ASN A 51 11.33 -1.47 11.97
C ASN A 51 11.30 -0.21 11.09
N LYS A 52 11.01 0.95 11.71
CA LYS A 52 10.89 2.26 11.06
C LYS A 52 12.20 2.74 10.41
N TYR A 53 13.34 2.15 10.77
CA TYR A 53 14.64 2.39 10.12
C TYR A 53 14.81 1.63 8.80
N ASN A 54 13.90 0.70 8.46
CA ASN A 54 13.93 -0.03 7.20
C ASN A 54 13.32 0.79 6.06
N SER A 55 13.81 0.54 4.84
CA SER A 55 13.23 1.10 3.62
C SER A 55 12.14 0.16 3.08
N ASN A 56 10.88 0.58 3.16
CA ASN A 56 9.75 -0.08 2.48
C ASN A 56 9.05 0.90 1.53
N ARG A 57 8.23 0.36 0.63
CA ARG A 57 7.53 1.14 -0.40
C ARG A 57 6.35 1.92 0.22
N VAL A 58 5.97 3.03 -0.41
CA VAL A 58 4.79 3.83 -0.03
C VAL A 58 3.84 3.91 -1.22
N ARG A 59 2.54 3.77 -0.98
CA ARG A 59 1.47 4.09 -1.95
C ARG A 59 0.54 5.12 -1.31
N CYS A 60 0.29 6.23 -2.00
CA CYS A 60 -0.67 7.24 -1.55
C CYS A 60 -2.10 6.76 -1.83
N VAL A 61 -3.01 6.97 -0.89
CA VAL A 61 -4.44 6.70 -1.04
C VAL A 61 -5.18 8.02 -0.98
N LEU A 62 -6.06 8.27 -1.96
CA LEU A 62 -6.90 9.46 -2.02
C LEU A 62 -8.34 9.07 -1.65
N ALA A 63 -9.02 9.92 -0.89
CA ALA A 63 -10.47 9.84 -0.68
C ALA A 63 -11.19 10.71 -1.72
N PHE A 64 -12.41 10.34 -2.08
CA PHE A 64 -13.26 11.03 -3.04
C PHE A 64 -14.62 11.36 -2.44
#